data_AF-A0A2P7MWY1-F1
#
_entry.id   AF-A0A2P7MWY1-F1
#
_cell.length_a   1.000
_cell.length_b   1.000
_cell.length_c   1.000
_cell.angle_alpha   90.00
_cell.angle_beta   90.00
_cell.angle_gamma   90.00
#
_symmetry.space_group_name_H-M   'P 1'
#
loop_
_entity.id
_entity.type
_entity.pdbx_description
1 polymer ?
#
loop_
_entity_poly.entity_id
_entity_poly.type
_entity_poly.pdbx_seq_one_letter_code
_entity_poly.pdbx_strand_id
1 'polypeptide(L)'
;MEPPQPSAWDWLAIDRAPQPPDLSQIGSPEALTAYLVGVEERMQRLALIVEAMRQSWAAGGLLSEAQLLEKVTELDLRDGVADGRNVAPVLQVCGKCGCNQTGQHRFGVRCGSDALRPAEELSDP
;
A
#
# COMPACT_ATOMS: atom_id res chain seq x y z
N MET A 1 14.75 -6.29 -36.04
CA MET A 1 14.71 -6.94 -34.72
C MET A 1 13.91 -5.99 -33.85
N GLU A 2 12.67 -6.35 -33.51
CA GLU A 2 11.79 -5.48 -32.73
C GLU A 2 12.30 -5.43 -31.29
N PRO A 3 12.32 -4.25 -30.62
CA PRO A 3 12.73 -4.19 -29.22
C PRO A 3 11.81 -5.08 -28.38
N PRO A 4 12.34 -5.76 -27.34
CA PRO A 4 11.53 -6.57 -26.46
C PRO A 4 10.43 -5.70 -25.86
N GLN A 5 9.18 -6.11 -26.04
CA GLN A 5 8.05 -5.43 -25.43
C GLN A 5 8.24 -5.45 -23.90
N PRO A 6 8.09 -4.31 -23.21
CA PRO A 6 8.26 -4.25 -21.77
C PRO A 6 7.30 -5.25 -21.12
N SER A 7 7.83 -6.06 -20.21
CA SER A 7 7.02 -7.01 -19.46
C SER A 7 5.89 -6.26 -18.75
N ALA A 8 4.68 -6.84 -18.74
CA ALA A 8 3.59 -6.32 -17.90
C ALA A 8 3.96 -6.29 -16.40
N TRP A 9 5.03 -7.00 -16.03
CA TRP A 9 5.60 -7.09 -14.68
C TRP A 9 6.85 -6.22 -14.47
N ASP A 10 7.31 -5.49 -15.48
CA ASP A 10 8.41 -4.55 -15.32
C ASP A 10 7.87 -3.22 -14.79
N TRP A 11 7.61 -3.19 -13.49
CA TRP A 11 7.06 -2.04 -12.77
C TRP A 11 7.90 -0.76 -12.92
N LEU A 12 9.20 -0.91 -13.23
CA LEU A 12 10.14 0.21 -13.43
C LEU A 12 10.18 0.67 -14.89
N ALA A 13 9.91 -0.22 -15.85
CA ALA A 13 9.74 0.13 -17.26
C ALA A 13 8.32 0.57 -17.63
N ILE A 14 7.42 0.75 -16.66
CA ILE A 14 6.13 1.43 -16.87
C ILE A 14 6.42 2.92 -17.08
N ASP A 15 6.82 3.23 -18.32
CA ASP A 15 7.07 4.56 -18.84
C ASP A 15 5.83 5.43 -18.63
N ARG A 16 6.00 6.50 -17.83
CA ARG A 16 5.25 7.77 -17.87
C ARG A 16 5.48 8.63 -16.66
N ALA A 17 5.79 7.99 -15.55
CA ALA A 17 5.73 8.71 -14.32
C ALA A 17 7.13 9.21 -14.01
N PRO A 18 7.30 10.55 -13.95
CA PRO A 18 8.62 11.14 -13.90
C PRO A 18 9.42 10.52 -12.76
N GLN A 19 10.72 10.36 -12.99
CA GLN A 19 11.68 10.11 -11.91
C GLN A 19 11.34 11.09 -10.78
N PRO A 20 11.36 10.67 -9.50
CA PRO A 20 11.16 11.60 -8.41
C PRO A 20 12.05 12.81 -8.70
N PRO A 21 11.50 14.03 -8.78
CA PRO A 21 12.36 15.20 -8.90
C PRO A 21 13.34 15.08 -7.74
N ASP A 22 14.63 15.30 -8.03
CA ASP A 22 15.61 15.46 -6.97
C ASP A 22 14.97 16.40 -5.94
N LEU A 23 14.80 15.92 -4.70
CA LEU A 23 14.04 16.66 -3.68
C LEU A 23 14.69 18.03 -3.40
N SER A 24 15.96 18.20 -3.76
CA SER A 24 16.70 19.47 -3.73
C SER A 24 16.40 20.41 -4.91
N GLN A 25 15.70 19.93 -5.94
CA GLN A 25 15.31 20.63 -7.17
C GLN A 25 13.79 20.77 -7.34
N ILE A 26 13.00 20.55 -6.27
CA ILE A 26 11.56 20.88 -6.25
C ILE A 26 11.42 22.41 -6.32
N GLY A 27 11.66 22.97 -7.49
CA GLY A 27 11.70 24.41 -7.72
C GLY A 27 10.35 24.99 -8.13
N SER A 28 9.39 24.16 -8.56
CA SER A 28 8.09 24.66 -9.03
C SER A 28 6.91 23.75 -8.63
N PRO A 29 5.77 24.34 -8.20
CA PRO A 29 4.53 23.61 -7.92
C PRO A 29 4.04 22.74 -9.08
N GLU A 30 4.32 23.14 -10.32
CA GLU A 30 3.92 22.43 -11.54
C GLU A 30 4.68 21.10 -11.67
N ALA A 31 5.99 21.10 -11.39
CA ALA A 31 6.81 19.88 -11.42
C ALA A 31 6.38 18.87 -10.35
N LEU A 32 6.04 19.35 -9.15
CA LEU A 32 5.50 18.52 -8.09
C LEU A 32 4.13 17.93 -8.47
N THR A 33 3.26 18.76 -9.05
CA THR A 33 1.92 18.33 -9.50
C THR A 33 2.03 17.24 -10.57
N ALA A 34 2.89 17.43 -11.58
CA ALA A 34 3.13 16.43 -12.62
C ALA A 34 3.67 15.11 -12.05
N TYR A 35 4.55 15.19 -11.05
CA TYR A 35 5.04 13.99 -10.35
C TYR A 35 3.93 13.26 -9.60
N LEU A 36 3.11 13.98 -8.82
CA LEU A 36 2.01 13.38 -8.06
C LEU A 36 0.98 12.72 -8.98
N VAL A 37 0.62 13.36 -10.11
CA VAL A 37 -0.26 12.77 -11.12
C VAL A 37 0.35 11.47 -11.66
N GLY A 38 1.64 11.47 -12.01
CA GLY A 38 2.31 10.25 -12.47
C GLY A 38 2.38 9.14 -11.40
N VAL A 39 2.51 9.50 -10.13
CA VAL A 39 2.44 8.53 -9.01
C VAL A 39 1.03 7.96 -8.88
N GLU A 40 0.01 8.81 -8.95
CA GLU A 40 -1.40 8.38 -8.86
C GLU A 40 -1.76 7.43 -10.03
N GLU A 41 -1.38 7.76 -11.26
CA GLU A 41 -1.59 6.89 -12.42
C GLU A 41 -0.89 5.53 -12.27
N ARG A 42 0.35 5.52 -11.75
CA ARG A 42 1.08 4.27 -11.43
C ARG A 42 0.33 3.44 -10.39
N MET A 43 -0.14 4.07 -9.32
CA MET A 43 -0.89 3.40 -8.25
C MET A 43 -2.21 2.83 -8.75
N GLN A 44 -2.97 3.60 -9.54
CA GLN A 44 -4.23 3.13 -10.15
C GLN A 44 -3.99 1.91 -11.06
N ARG A 45 -2.94 1.94 -11.88
CA ARG A 45 -2.59 0.80 -12.74
C ARG A 45 -2.17 -0.43 -11.93
N LEU A 46 -1.37 -0.25 -10.88
CA LEU A 46 -0.99 -1.33 -9.96
C LEU A 46 -2.24 -1.95 -9.31
N ALA A 47 -3.18 -1.11 -8.84
CA ALA A 47 -4.43 -1.59 -8.25
C ALA A 47 -5.25 -2.44 -9.23
N LEU A 48 -5.34 -2.04 -10.51
CA LEU A 48 -6.02 -2.82 -11.55
C LEU A 48 -5.34 -4.17 -11.82
N ILE A 49 -4.01 -4.20 -11.88
CA ILE A 49 -3.26 -5.45 -12.10
C ILE A 49 -3.45 -6.40 -10.91
N VAL A 50 -3.32 -5.89 -9.68
CA VAL A 50 -3.54 -6.68 -8.45
C VAL A 50 -4.96 -7.21 -8.39
N GLU A 51 -5.96 -6.40 -8.75
CA GLU A 51 -7.36 -6.84 -8.80
C GLU A 51 -7.59 -7.92 -9.87
N ALA A 52 -6.99 -7.76 -11.06
CA ALA A 52 -7.05 -8.78 -12.11
C ALA A 52 -6.40 -10.11 -11.65
N MET A 53 -5.28 -10.05 -10.93
CA MET A 53 -4.64 -11.24 -10.33
C MET A 53 -5.56 -11.89 -9.30
N ARG A 54 -6.13 -11.09 -8.38
CA ARG A 54 -7.05 -11.57 -7.35
C ARG A 54 -8.26 -12.27 -7.97
N GLN A 55 -8.91 -11.66 -8.96
CA GLN A 55 -10.06 -12.25 -9.64
C GLN A 55 -9.66 -13.54 -10.37
N SER A 56 -8.50 -13.56 -11.03
CA SER A 56 -8.01 -14.75 -11.75
C SER A 56 -7.76 -15.92 -10.81
N TRP A 57 -7.16 -15.68 -9.64
CA TRP A 57 -6.89 -16.70 -8.63
C TRP A 57 -8.15 -17.16 -7.88
N ALA A 58 -9.05 -16.22 -7.57
CA ALA A 58 -10.33 -16.53 -6.94
C ALA A 58 -11.21 -17.40 -7.86
N ALA A 59 -11.26 -17.08 -9.16
CA ALA A 59 -11.97 -17.88 -10.15
C ALA A 59 -11.41 -19.31 -10.27
N GLY A 60 -10.10 -19.48 -10.06
CA GLY A 60 -9.44 -20.79 -10.01
C GLY A 60 -9.60 -21.53 -8.67
N GLY A 61 -10.27 -20.95 -7.67
CA GLY A 61 -10.40 -21.51 -6.33
C GLY A 61 -9.08 -21.55 -5.53
N LEU A 62 -8.06 -20.83 -5.99
CA LEU A 62 -6.71 -20.87 -5.41
C LEU A 62 -6.54 -19.89 -4.25
N LEU A 63 -7.41 -18.87 -4.15
CA LEU A 63 -7.29 -17.83 -3.15
C LEU A 63 -8.65 -17.24 -2.78
N SER A 64 -9.05 -17.40 -1.52
CA SER A 64 -10.17 -16.67 -0.93
C SER A 64 -9.76 -15.29 -0.44
N GLU A 65 -10.73 -14.38 -0.28
CA GLU A 65 -10.49 -13.05 0.29
C GLU A 65 -9.91 -13.12 1.71
N ALA A 66 -10.38 -14.06 2.53
CA ALA A 66 -9.86 -14.25 3.89
C ALA A 66 -8.37 -14.63 3.90
N GLN A 67 -7.95 -15.55 3.03
CA GLN A 67 -6.54 -15.96 2.89
C GLN A 67 -5.67 -14.82 2.36
N LEU A 68 -6.22 -14.00 1.45
CA LEU A 68 -5.51 -12.80 0.97
C LEU A 68 -5.27 -11.80 2.11
N LEU A 69 -6.30 -11.51 2.92
CA LEU A 69 -6.19 -10.58 4.05
C LEU A 69 -5.23 -11.08 5.14
N GLU A 70 -5.27 -12.38 5.43
CA GLU A 70 -4.31 -13.02 6.32
C GLU A 70 -2.88 -12.85 5.81
N LYS A 71 -2.66 -13.08 4.50
CA LYS A 71 -1.33 -12.93 3.89
C LYS A 71 -0.83 -11.49 3.88
N VAL A 72 -1.72 -10.52 3.63
CA VAL A 72 -1.38 -9.09 3.74
C VAL A 72 -0.92 -8.74 5.16
N THR A 73 -1.64 -9.24 6.18
CA THR A 73 -1.30 -9.02 7.59
C THR A 73 0.06 -9.63 7.93
N GLU A 74 0.32 -10.87 7.49
CA GLU A 74 1.61 -11.54 7.68
C GLU A 74 2.78 -10.73 7.08
N LEU A 75 2.60 -10.20 5.87
CA LEU A 75 3.62 -9.42 5.18
C LEU A 75 3.88 -8.08 5.87
N ASP A 76 2.83 -7.37 6.27
CA ASP A 76 2.93 -6.10 7.01
C ASP A 76 3.66 -6.28 8.35
N LEU A 77 3.30 -7.32 9.12
CA LEU A 77 3.98 -7.65 10.38
C LEU A 77 5.46 -7.95 10.16
N ARG A 78 5.80 -8.74 9.13
CA ARG A 78 7.19 -9.08 8.80
C ARG A 78 7.99 -7.85 8.40
N ASP A 79 7.41 -6.96 7.61
CA ASP A 79 8.04 -5.70 7.19
C ASP A 79 8.28 -4.78 8.38
N GLY A 80 7.29 -4.62 9.26
CA GLY A 80 7.42 -3.83 10.48
C GLY A 80 8.45 -4.40 11.48
N VAL A 81 8.70 -5.71 11.49
CA VAL A 81 9.80 -6.32 12.25
C VAL A 81 11.15 -6.05 11.58
N ALA A 82 11.26 -6.20 10.25
CA ALA A 82 12.49 -5.99 9.51
C ALA A 82 12.97 -4.52 9.54
N ASP A 83 12.03 -3.58 9.45
CA ASP A 83 12.29 -2.13 9.51
C ASP A 83 12.44 -1.60 10.95
N GLY A 84 12.32 -2.46 11.97
CA GLY A 84 12.38 -2.05 13.37
C GLY A 84 11.23 -1.12 13.79
N ARG A 85 10.12 -1.06 13.04
CA ARG A 85 8.92 -0.28 13.40
C ARG A 85 8.10 -0.94 14.52
N ASN A 86 8.32 -2.24 14.79
CA ASN A 86 7.56 -3.05 15.74
C ASN A 86 8.29 -3.34 17.08
N VAL A 87 9.24 -2.50 17.53
CA VAL A 87 9.98 -2.76 18.78
C VAL A 87 9.13 -2.62 20.06
N ALA A 88 7.93 -2.02 19.97
CA ALA A 88 6.91 -2.00 21.02
C ALA A 88 5.53 -1.75 20.38
N PRO A 89 4.78 -2.80 19.98
CA PRO A 89 3.54 -2.64 19.23
C PRO A 89 2.43 -2.09 20.14
N VAL A 90 2.07 -0.83 19.95
CA VAL A 90 0.81 -0.29 20.48
C VAL A 90 -0.32 -0.88 19.66
N LEU A 91 -1.30 -1.52 20.32
CA LEU A 91 -2.50 -2.00 19.64
C LEU A 91 -3.37 -0.79 19.31
N GLN A 92 -3.70 -0.61 18.03
CA GLN A 92 -4.55 0.47 17.54
C GLN A 92 -5.82 -0.10 16.89
N VAL A 93 -6.93 0.62 17.03
CA VAL A 93 -8.22 0.33 16.39
C VAL A 93 -8.56 1.46 15.43
N CYS A 94 -8.93 1.11 14.20
CA CYS A 94 -9.43 2.10 13.24
C CYS A 94 -10.89 2.45 13.53
N GLY A 95 -11.18 3.70 13.87
CA GLY A 95 -12.53 4.20 14.09
C GLY A 95 -13.44 4.21 12.86
N LYS A 96 -12.89 3.99 11.65
CA LYS A 96 -13.67 3.91 10.39
C LYS A 96 -14.06 2.49 10.02
N CYS A 97 -13.13 1.53 10.08
CA CYS A 97 -13.37 0.14 9.66
C CYS A 97 -13.39 -0.87 10.80
N GLY A 98 -13.13 -0.44 12.05
CA GLY A 98 -13.12 -1.29 13.25
C GLY A 98 -11.98 -2.30 13.31
N CYS A 99 -11.03 -2.27 12.37
CA CYS A 99 -9.94 -3.24 12.34
C CYS A 99 -8.86 -2.89 13.36
N ASN A 100 -8.35 -3.93 14.02
CA ASN A 100 -7.20 -3.85 14.90
C ASN A 100 -5.91 -3.95 14.08
N GLN A 101 -4.90 -3.20 14.48
CA GLN A 101 -3.56 -3.27 13.91
C GLN A 101 -2.52 -2.95 14.99
N THR A 102 -1.31 -3.44 14.81
CA THR A 102 -0.22 -3.33 15.79
C THR A 102 0.90 -2.48 15.22
N GLY A 103 1.47 -1.58 16.01
CA GLY A 103 2.62 -0.75 15.61
C GLY A 103 2.30 0.74 15.63
N GLN A 104 3.15 1.55 15.00
CA GLN A 104 2.99 3.02 14.91
C GLN A 104 2.60 3.47 13.51
N HIS A 105 1.52 2.90 12.98
CA HIS A 105 1.01 3.29 11.67
C HIS A 105 0.22 4.60 11.78
N ARG A 106 0.39 5.50 10.80
CA ARG A 106 -0.41 6.73 10.70
C ARG A 106 -1.79 6.49 10.09
N PHE A 107 -1.93 5.46 9.27
CA PHE A 107 -3.15 5.15 8.53
C PHE A 107 -3.55 3.69 8.73
N GLY A 108 -4.85 3.43 8.66
CA GLY A 108 -5.41 2.09 8.80
C GLY A 108 -5.00 1.18 7.66
N VAL A 109 -4.40 0.02 7.96
CA VAL A 109 -3.86 -0.92 6.96
C VAL A 109 -4.94 -1.41 6.00
N ARG A 110 -6.20 -1.50 6.46
CA ARG A 110 -7.32 -1.99 5.65
C ARG A 110 -8.05 -0.91 4.84
N CYS A 111 -8.23 0.29 5.38
CA CYS A 111 -9.11 1.31 4.79
C CYS A 111 -8.44 2.66 4.49
N GLY A 112 -7.16 2.81 4.85
CA GLY A 112 -6.37 4.02 4.63
C GLY A 112 -6.77 5.24 5.47
N SER A 113 -7.72 5.12 6.41
CA SER A 113 -8.13 6.23 7.26
C SER A 113 -7.09 6.53 8.34
N ASP A 114 -6.90 7.80 8.66
CA ASP A 114 -6.10 8.30 9.78
C ASP A 114 -6.81 8.23 11.14
N ALA A 115 -8.04 7.69 11.19
CA ALA A 115 -8.83 7.57 12.41
C ALA A 115 -8.37 6.42 13.32
N LEU A 116 -7.07 6.27 13.53
CA LEU A 116 -6.50 5.26 14.42
C LEU A 116 -6.46 5.77 15.86
N ARG A 117 -6.88 4.93 16.80
CA ARG A 117 -6.82 5.21 18.24
C ARG A 117 -6.18 4.04 18.98
N PRO A 118 -5.44 4.27 20.08
CA PRO A 118 -4.99 3.18 20.95
C PRO A 118 -6.18 2.35 21.43
N ALA A 119 -6.05 1.02 21.44
CA ALA A 119 -7.09 0.12 21.92
C ALA A 119 -7.36 0.29 23.43
N GLU A 120 -6.38 0.80 24.17
CA GLU A 120 -6.47 1.11 25.60
C GLU A 120 -7.52 2.22 25.88
N GLU A 121 -7.71 3.17 24.97
CA GLU A 121 -8.69 4.27 25.10
C GLU A 121 -10.15 3.83 24.87
N LEU A 122 -10.39 2.62 24.38
CA LEU A 122 -11.74 2.05 24.18
C LEU A 122 -12.21 1.20 25.39
N SER A 123 -11.39 1.09 26.44
CA SER A 123 -11.64 0.24 27.60
C SER A 123 -12.20 0.98 28.82
N ASP A 124 -12.39 2.30 28.75
CA ASP A 124 -13.05 3.05 29.83
C ASP A 124 -14.56 3.22 29.52
N PRO A 125 -15.45 2.80 30.43
CA PRO A 125 -16.91 2.79 30.24
C PRO A 125 -17.57 4.16 30.22
#